data_AF-A0A9D6Z3S7-F1
#
_entry.id   AF-A0A9D6Z3S7-F1
#
_cell.length_a   1.000
_cell.length_b   1.000
_cell.length_c   1.000
_cell.angle_alpha   90.00
_cell.angle_beta   90.00
_cell.angle_gamma   90.00
#
_symmetry.space_group_name_H-M   'P 1'
#
loop_
_entity.id
_entity.type
_entity.pdbx_description
1 polymer ?
#
loop_
_entity_poly.entity_id
_entity_poly.type
_entity_poly.pdbx_seq_one_letter_code
_entity_poly.pdbx_strand_id
1 'polypeptide(L)'
;MSQRSGGAATLLIISWILCLIPVGCFGADPRASKQSDNLLGLGKMGTAPINLSVWTNKPVGQQFKTGERVIIHFKADRDCYVTVLNVSARGDVAVLLPSKERPDNLIKAGQEYSLFGDDSNVRLEMGKGLPE
;
A
#
# COMPACT_ATOMS: atom_id res chain seq x y z
N MET A 1 -11.91 70.65 -8.24
CA MET A 1 -11.21 71.14 -9.45
C MET A 1 -9.73 71.18 -9.14
N SER A 2 -8.96 70.21 -9.69
CA SER A 2 -7.77 70.43 -10.56
C SER A 2 -6.61 71.19 -9.86
N GLN A 3 -5.36 70.73 -9.77
CA GLN A 3 -4.60 69.97 -10.76
C GLN A 3 -3.23 69.58 -10.17
N ARG A 4 -2.74 68.38 -10.55
CA ARG A 4 -1.35 67.93 -10.81
C ARG A 4 -0.18 68.59 -10.04
N SER A 5 0.56 67.75 -9.32
CA SER A 5 2.00 67.93 -9.08
C SER A 5 2.76 66.89 -9.91
N GLY A 6 3.75 67.36 -10.67
CA GLY A 6 4.69 66.52 -11.41
C GLY A 6 6.12 66.98 -11.16
N GLY A 7 7.05 66.03 -11.25
CA GLY A 7 8.45 66.29 -11.61
C GLY A 7 9.47 66.17 -10.46
N ALA A 8 10.36 65.17 -10.59
CA ALA A 8 11.80 65.18 -10.27
C ALA A 8 12.25 63.71 -10.17
N ALA A 9 12.72 63.04 -11.23
CA ALA A 9 14.06 63.12 -11.81
C ALA A 9 15.21 62.84 -10.80
N THR A 10 15.92 61.73 -11.08
CA THR A 10 17.39 61.51 -10.95
C THR A 10 17.96 60.78 -9.73
N LEU A 11 18.98 59.94 -10.05
CA LEU A 11 20.00 59.26 -9.24
C LEU A 11 19.66 57.82 -8.79
N LEU A 12 19.99 56.81 -9.60
CA LEU A 12 21.28 56.09 -9.66
C LEU A 12 21.58 55.34 -8.34
N ILE A 13 21.31 54.02 -8.32
CA ILE A 13 22.30 52.92 -8.31
C ILE A 13 23.19 52.94 -7.05
N ILE A 14 23.33 51.77 -6.42
CA ILE A 14 24.17 51.42 -5.25
C ILE A 14 23.42 51.46 -3.89
N SER A 15 22.57 50.46 -3.64
CA SER A 15 22.58 49.79 -2.33
C SER A 15 22.58 48.28 -2.60
N TRP A 16 23.79 47.81 -2.69
CA TRP A 16 24.21 46.45 -2.96
C TRP A 16 24.11 45.65 -1.65
N ILE A 17 23.81 44.36 -1.79
CA ILE A 17 24.22 43.25 -0.91
C ILE A 17 23.18 42.77 0.13
N LEU A 18 22.88 41.47 -0.03
CA LEU A 18 22.36 40.49 0.93
C LEU A 18 20.84 40.39 1.14
N CYS A 19 20.19 39.63 0.26
CA CYS A 19 19.54 38.40 0.70
C CYS A 19 19.37 37.44 -0.49
N LEU A 20 20.51 36.94 -0.97
CA LEU A 20 20.57 35.76 -1.83
C LEU A 20 20.48 34.53 -0.93
N ILE A 21 19.26 34.18 -0.53
CA ILE A 21 18.94 32.80 -0.18
C ILE A 21 17.74 32.44 -1.05
N PRO A 22 17.90 31.65 -2.12
CA PRO A 22 16.75 30.96 -2.65
C PRO A 22 16.25 30.08 -1.50
N VAL A 23 15.11 30.45 -0.90
CA VAL A 23 14.34 29.55 -0.04
C VAL A 23 14.24 28.26 -0.84
N GLY A 24 14.89 27.23 -0.29
CA GLY A 24 15.37 26.10 -1.05
C GLY A 24 14.31 25.59 -2.01
N CYS A 25 14.75 25.27 -3.23
CA CYS A 25 14.03 24.34 -4.07
C CYS A 25 13.74 23.11 -3.19
N PHE A 26 12.52 23.00 -2.71
CA PHE A 26 11.97 21.75 -2.21
C PHE A 26 11.89 20.89 -3.46
N GLY A 27 13.03 20.31 -3.84
CA GLY A 27 13.09 19.26 -4.82
C GLY A 27 12.18 18.19 -4.29
N ALA A 28 11.01 18.06 -4.89
CA ALA A 28 10.23 16.85 -4.77
C ALA A 28 11.19 15.72 -5.15
N ASP A 29 11.59 14.91 -4.16
CA ASP A 29 12.45 13.77 -4.38
C ASP A 29 11.77 12.89 -5.44
N PRO A 30 12.39 12.66 -6.61
CA PRO A 30 11.82 11.77 -7.64
C PRO A 30 11.71 10.31 -7.17
N ARG A 31 12.16 9.99 -5.95
CA ARG A 31 11.85 8.74 -5.25
C ARG A 31 10.43 8.70 -4.68
N ALA A 32 9.51 9.53 -5.17
CA ALA A 32 8.09 9.17 -5.19
C ALA A 32 8.01 7.76 -5.79
N SER A 33 7.85 6.79 -4.91
CA SER A 33 7.92 5.36 -5.16
C SER A 33 7.25 5.06 -6.49
N LYS A 34 8.02 4.53 -7.43
CA LYS A 34 7.46 3.75 -8.53
C LYS A 34 6.66 2.65 -7.83
N GLN A 35 5.35 2.87 -7.73
CA GLN A 35 4.36 1.91 -7.25
C GLN A 35 4.73 0.61 -7.96
N SER A 36 5.17 -0.40 -7.22
CA SER A 36 5.68 -1.62 -7.81
C SER A 36 4.53 -2.26 -8.58
N ASP A 37 4.59 -2.16 -9.90
CA ASP A 37 3.71 -2.88 -10.81
C ASP A 37 3.99 -4.38 -10.61
N ASN A 38 3.27 -4.97 -9.66
CA ASN A 38 3.29 -6.37 -9.23
C ASN A 38 4.50 -6.80 -8.39
N LEU A 39 4.26 -7.06 -7.09
CA LEU A 39 5.23 -7.60 -6.13
C LEU A 39 5.90 -8.91 -6.59
N LEU A 40 5.19 -9.73 -7.37
CA LEU A 40 5.62 -11.07 -7.76
C LEU A 40 5.68 -11.29 -9.29
N GLY A 41 5.50 -10.24 -10.11
CA GLY A 41 5.53 -10.37 -11.58
C GLY A 41 4.56 -11.43 -12.13
N LEU A 42 3.36 -11.56 -11.53
CA LEU A 42 2.35 -12.61 -11.81
C LEU A 42 1.68 -12.52 -13.20
N GLY A 43 2.34 -11.92 -14.17
CA GLY A 43 1.84 -11.72 -15.52
C GLY A 43 0.99 -10.46 -15.68
N LYS A 44 0.27 -10.41 -16.80
CA LYS A 44 -0.62 -9.29 -17.14
C LYS A 44 -2.03 -9.60 -16.66
N MET A 45 -2.69 -8.60 -16.07
CA MET A 45 -4.11 -8.71 -15.72
C MET A 45 -4.95 -8.97 -16.98
N GLY A 46 -5.91 -9.90 -16.88
CA GLY A 46 -6.86 -10.18 -17.95
C GLY A 46 -7.82 -9.02 -18.22
N THR A 47 -8.58 -9.11 -19.31
CA THR A 47 -9.57 -8.08 -19.71
C THR A 47 -10.81 -8.02 -18.82
N ALA A 48 -11.03 -9.04 -17.98
CA ALA A 48 -12.13 -9.11 -17.02
C ALA A 48 -11.56 -9.27 -15.60
N PRO A 49 -11.27 -8.17 -14.88
CA PRO A 49 -10.76 -8.24 -13.52
C PRO A 49 -11.80 -8.85 -12.57
N ILE A 50 -11.31 -9.61 -11.58
CA ILE A 50 -12.12 -10.15 -10.49
C ILE A 50 -12.08 -9.15 -9.35
N ASN A 51 -13.24 -8.79 -8.82
CA ASN A 51 -13.31 -7.94 -7.64
C ASN A 51 -13.12 -8.82 -6.40
N LEU A 52 -11.91 -8.81 -5.85
CA LEU A 52 -11.54 -9.52 -4.63
C LEU A 52 -11.42 -8.52 -3.47
N SER A 53 -12.31 -8.65 -2.50
CA SER A 53 -12.21 -7.91 -1.23
C SER A 53 -11.36 -8.71 -0.25
N VAL A 54 -10.40 -8.06 0.40
CA VAL A 54 -9.53 -8.67 1.42
C VAL A 54 -9.49 -7.74 2.65
N TRP A 55 -9.65 -8.31 3.84
CA TRP A 55 -9.60 -7.56 5.11
C TRP A 55 -9.08 -8.43 6.24
N THR A 56 -8.96 -7.85 7.43
CA THR A 56 -8.48 -8.56 8.63
C THR A 56 -9.52 -8.49 9.76
N ASN A 57 -9.28 -9.23 10.83
CA ASN A 57 -10.06 -9.15 12.07
C ASN A 57 -9.93 -7.82 12.83
N LYS A 58 -9.19 -6.83 12.30
CA LYS A 58 -9.18 -5.45 12.81
C LYS A 58 -9.74 -4.46 11.78
N PRO A 59 -10.46 -3.42 12.25
CA PRO A 59 -10.91 -2.33 11.39
C PRO A 59 -9.73 -1.61 10.74
N VAL A 60 -9.97 -1.07 9.55
CA VAL A 60 -9.02 -0.20 8.86
C VAL A 60 -8.61 0.96 9.77
N GLY A 61 -7.29 1.22 9.86
CA GLY A 61 -6.72 2.26 10.71
C GLY A 61 -6.33 1.81 12.12
N GLN A 62 -6.72 0.61 12.55
CA GLN A 62 -6.21 0.03 13.80
C GLN A 62 -4.94 -0.80 13.55
N GLN A 63 -3.95 -0.61 14.41
CA GLN A 63 -2.70 -1.35 14.35
C GLN A 63 -2.81 -2.66 15.15
N PHE A 64 -2.14 -3.69 14.63
CA PHE A 64 -1.88 -4.91 15.39
C PHE A 64 -0.70 -4.68 16.34
N LYS A 65 -0.82 -5.18 17.58
CA LYS A 65 0.27 -5.26 18.53
C LYS A 65 1.02 -6.58 18.36
N THR A 66 2.30 -6.60 18.72
CA THR A 66 3.11 -7.83 18.72
C THR A 66 2.42 -8.94 19.54
N GLY A 67 2.34 -10.14 18.97
CA GLY A 67 1.68 -11.30 19.55
C GLY A 67 0.17 -11.36 19.34
N GLU A 68 -0.46 -10.32 18.78
CA GLU A 68 -1.88 -10.38 18.42
C GLU A 68 -2.10 -11.32 17.23
N ARG A 69 -3.22 -12.07 17.28
CA ARG A 69 -3.65 -12.95 16.20
C ARG A 69 -4.19 -12.13 15.03
N VAL A 70 -3.72 -12.46 13.84
CA VAL A 70 -4.22 -11.91 12.58
C VAL A 70 -5.03 -12.99 11.86
N ILE A 71 -6.26 -12.67 11.49
CA ILE A 71 -7.12 -13.49 10.64
C ILE A 71 -7.31 -12.71 9.35
N ILE A 72 -7.10 -13.37 8.21
CA ILE A 72 -7.28 -12.75 6.89
C ILE A 72 -8.58 -13.27 6.31
N HIS A 73 -9.45 -12.36 5.90
CA HIS A 73 -10.74 -12.65 5.29
C HIS A 73 -10.73 -12.20 3.84
N PHE A 74 -11.40 -12.93 2.98
CA PHE A 74 -11.53 -12.57 1.59
C PHE A 74 -12.83 -13.07 0.96
N LYS A 75 -13.29 -12.33 -0.05
CA LYS A 75 -14.54 -12.60 -0.78
C LYS A 75 -14.44 -12.10 -2.21
N ALA A 76 -14.91 -12.91 -3.16
CA ALA A 76 -14.92 -12.58 -4.58
C ALA A 76 -16.33 -12.29 -5.11
N ASP A 77 -16.41 -11.49 -6.18
CA ASP A 77 -17.66 -11.18 -6.88
C ASP A 77 -18.14 -12.29 -7.83
N ARG A 78 -17.28 -13.25 -8.15
CA ARG A 78 -17.56 -14.38 -9.03
C ARG A 78 -16.78 -15.62 -8.62
N ASP A 79 -17.21 -16.78 -9.11
CA ASP A 79 -16.47 -18.02 -8.92
C ASP A 79 -15.05 -17.90 -9.52
N CYS A 80 -14.04 -18.14 -8.70
CA CYS A 80 -12.63 -18.01 -9.11
C CYS A 80 -11.70 -18.90 -8.29
N TYR A 81 -10.51 -19.15 -8.82
CA TYR A 81 -9.45 -19.83 -8.07
C TYR A 81 -8.54 -18.80 -7.40
N VAL A 82 -8.21 -19.02 -6.13
CA VAL A 82 -7.33 -18.15 -5.35
C VAL A 82 -6.08 -18.90 -4.93
N THR A 83 -4.92 -18.29 -5.16
CA THR A 83 -3.65 -18.77 -4.61
C THR A 83 -3.17 -17.78 -3.56
N VAL A 84 -2.88 -18.27 -2.36
CA VAL A 84 -2.34 -17.43 -1.28
C VAL A 84 -0.92 -17.86 -0.98
N LEU A 85 0.00 -16.89 -1.06
CA LEU A 85 1.42 -17.06 -0.82
C LEU A 85 1.81 -16.26 0.41
N ASN A 86 2.60 -16.88 1.29
CA ASN A 86 3.37 -16.17 2.30
C ASN A 86 4.79 -15.95 1.76
N VAL A 87 5.27 -14.71 1.79
CA VAL A 87 6.64 -14.37 1.41
C VAL A 87 7.32 -13.78 2.64
N SER A 88 8.29 -14.50 3.19
CA SER A 88 9.04 -14.06 4.37
C SER A 88 9.98 -12.91 4.03
N ALA A 89 10.40 -12.14 5.04
CA ALA A 89 11.41 -11.09 4.86
C ALA A 89 12.80 -11.63 4.43
N ARG A 90 13.03 -12.95 4.59
CA ARG A 90 14.23 -13.63 4.10
C ARG A 90 14.10 -14.10 2.65
N GLY A 91 12.90 -14.00 2.06
CA GLY A 91 12.60 -14.46 0.70
C GLY A 91 12.05 -15.88 0.62
N ASP A 92 11.75 -16.53 1.76
CA ASP A 92 11.12 -17.85 1.75
C ASP A 92 9.67 -17.72 1.29
N VAL A 93 9.25 -18.61 0.38
CA VAL A 93 7.88 -18.61 -0.15
C VAL A 93 7.18 -19.89 0.28
N ALA A 94 6.02 -19.74 0.94
CA ALA A 94 5.15 -20.84 1.31
C ALA A 94 3.77 -20.68 0.67
N VAL A 95 3.22 -21.76 0.12
CA VAL A 95 1.86 -21.78 -0.42
C VAL A 95 0.89 -22.11 0.71
N LEU A 96 0.01 -21.16 1.03
CA LEU A 96 -1.02 -21.31 2.06
C LEU A 96 -2.31 -21.89 1.47
N LEU A 97 -2.60 -21.55 0.21
CA LEU A 97 -3.74 -22.08 -0.54
C LEU A 97 -3.33 -22.24 -2.02
N PRO A 98 -3.57 -23.40 -2.65
CA PRO A 98 -4.00 -24.65 -2.02
C PRO A 98 -2.90 -25.24 -1.13
N SER A 99 -3.30 -25.99 -0.09
CA SER A 99 -2.38 -26.72 0.81
C SER A 99 -2.83 -28.17 0.97
N LYS A 100 -2.04 -29.01 1.66
CA LYS A 100 -2.42 -30.42 1.92
C LYS A 100 -3.74 -30.54 2.68
N GLU A 101 -3.94 -29.67 3.68
CA GLU A 101 -5.16 -29.63 4.51
C GLU A 101 -6.35 -29.03 3.75
N ARG A 102 -6.07 -28.14 2.79
CA ARG A 102 -7.10 -27.46 1.99
C ARG A 102 -6.68 -27.45 0.51
N PRO A 103 -6.89 -28.58 -0.21
CA PRO A 103 -6.48 -28.71 -1.60
C PRO A 103 -7.39 -27.94 -2.56
N ASP A 104 -8.65 -27.72 -2.19
CA ASP A 104 -9.58 -26.93 -2.99
C ASP A 104 -9.40 -25.43 -2.75
N ASN A 105 -9.12 -24.72 -3.83
CA ASN A 105 -8.93 -23.28 -3.86
C ASN A 105 -9.96 -22.54 -4.73
N LEU A 106 -11.06 -23.22 -5.10
CA LEU A 106 -12.22 -22.61 -5.72
C LEU A 106 -13.02 -21.81 -4.68
N ILE A 107 -13.17 -20.52 -4.95
CA ILE A 107 -13.90 -19.56 -4.14
C ILE A 107 -15.21 -19.27 -4.85
N LYS A 108 -16.33 -19.41 -4.13
CA LYS A 108 -17.66 -19.14 -4.65
C LYS A 108 -18.02 -17.67 -4.56
N ALA A 109 -18.71 -17.19 -5.60
CA ALA A 109 -19.22 -15.82 -5.66
C ALA A 109 -20.01 -15.48 -4.39
N GLY A 110 -19.70 -14.36 -3.76
CA GLY A 110 -20.47 -13.89 -2.61
C GLY A 110 -20.14 -14.56 -1.27
N GLN A 111 -19.37 -15.66 -1.26
CA GLN A 111 -19.00 -16.37 -0.04
C GLN A 111 -17.73 -15.77 0.59
N GLU A 112 -17.74 -15.65 1.92
CA GLU A 112 -16.57 -15.24 2.69
C GLU A 112 -15.75 -16.46 3.09
N TYR A 113 -14.43 -16.33 2.95
CA TYR A 113 -13.46 -17.32 3.38
C TYR A 113 -12.46 -16.64 4.32
N SER A 114 -11.92 -17.42 5.25
CA SER A 114 -10.86 -16.94 6.15
C SER A 114 -9.62 -17.84 6.10
N LEU A 115 -8.48 -17.24 6.42
CA LEU A 115 -7.22 -17.92 6.72
C LEU A 115 -6.82 -17.60 8.15
N PHE A 116 -6.23 -18.59 8.82
CA PHE A 116 -5.81 -18.50 10.22
C PHE A 116 -6.97 -18.27 11.19
N GLY A 117 -8.19 -18.58 10.76
CA GLY A 117 -9.42 -18.59 11.56
C GLY A 117 -9.43 -19.74 12.58
N ASP A 118 -10.49 -19.84 13.36
CA ASP A 118 -10.59 -20.77 14.49
C ASP A 118 -10.56 -22.26 14.09
N ASP A 119 -10.87 -22.54 12.82
CA ASP A 119 -10.83 -23.86 12.21
C ASP A 119 -9.44 -24.25 11.67
N SER A 120 -8.46 -23.35 11.71
CA SER A 120 -7.10 -23.61 11.21
C SER A 120 -6.16 -24.13 12.30
N ASN A 121 -5.28 -25.06 11.91
CA ASN A 121 -4.21 -25.60 12.75
C ASN A 121 -2.98 -24.67 12.85
N VAL A 122 -2.91 -23.64 12.01
CA VAL A 122 -1.82 -22.67 11.96
C VAL A 122 -2.33 -21.30 12.42
N ARG A 123 -1.54 -20.60 13.23
CA ARG A 123 -1.90 -19.25 13.72
C ARG A 123 -0.88 -18.23 13.23
N LEU A 124 -1.38 -17.16 12.62
CA LEU A 124 -0.59 -16.00 12.28
C LEU A 124 -0.58 -15.01 13.45
N GLU A 125 0.60 -14.71 13.98
CA GLU A 125 0.79 -13.71 15.04
C GLU A 125 1.67 -12.56 14.56
N MET A 126 1.22 -11.34 14.83
CA MET A 126 1.97 -10.14 14.47
C MET A 126 3.35 -10.15 15.16
N GLY A 127 4.40 -9.96 14.37
CA GLY A 127 5.79 -9.94 14.84
C GLY A 127 6.46 -11.31 15.01
N LYS A 128 5.70 -12.42 14.96
CA LYS A 128 6.29 -13.78 14.90
C LYS A 128 6.22 -14.39 13.51
N GLY A 129 5.23 -14.00 12.70
CA GLY A 129 5.01 -14.59 11.38
C GLY A 129 4.27 -15.93 11.47
N LEU A 130 4.40 -16.75 10.42
CA LEU A 130 3.94 -18.13 10.46
C LEU A 130 5.00 -19.00 11.15
N PRO A 131 4.59 -20.01 11.95
CA PRO A 131 5.53 -21.00 12.46
C PRO A 131 6.22 -21.71 11.29
N GLU A 132 7.56 -21.81 11.36
CA GLU A 132 8.39 -22.54 10.39
C GLU A 132 8.12 -24.05 10.43
#